data_AF-A0A951ESI2-F1
#
_entry.id   AF-A0A951ESI2-F1
#
_cell.length_a   1.000
_cell.length_b   1.000
_cell.length_c   1.000
_cell.angle_alpha   90.00
_cell.angle_beta   90.00
_cell.angle_gamma   90.00
#
_symmetry.space_group_name_H-M   'P 1'
#
loop_
_entity.id
_entity.type
_entity.pdbx_description
1 polymer ?
#
loop_
_entity_poly.entity_id
_entity_poly.type
_entity_poly.pdbx_seq_one_letter_code
_entity_poly.pdbx_strand_id
1 'polypeptide(L)'
;MEADKERDNEHVTAHLAMKTPSVVPQQEMKRPGSICSSASHYRSVYEAVDRIRELIDTGKLTIPVLSISGEASFGEAQKPFVEAFAGNIVKQVVVPNSGHFVAEEQPEALAFELRAFFDDSR
;
A
#
# COMPACT_ATOMS: atom_id res chain seq x y z
N MET A 1 -42.07 -25.08 -38.12
CA MET A 1 -41.22 -25.63 -37.05
C MET A 1 -39.88 -25.87 -37.73
N GLU A 2 -38.85 -25.07 -37.56
CA GLU A 2 -38.38 -24.45 -36.32
C GLU A 2 -37.65 -23.16 -36.73
N ALA A 3 -38.18 -22.04 -36.25
CA ALA A 3 -37.42 -20.81 -36.12
C ALA A 3 -36.45 -20.97 -34.92
N ASP A 4 -35.57 -20.00 -34.72
CA ASP A 4 -34.79 -19.79 -33.48
C ASP A 4 -33.36 -20.38 -33.45
N LYS A 5 -32.51 -19.94 -34.38
CA LYS A 5 -31.05 -20.19 -34.34
C LYS A 5 -30.20 -18.92 -34.22
N GLU A 6 -30.72 -17.89 -33.57
CA GLU A 6 -30.08 -16.57 -33.50
C GLU A 6 -30.22 -15.88 -32.13
N ARG A 7 -30.18 -16.63 -31.03
CA ARG A 7 -30.41 -16.06 -29.68
C ARG A 7 -29.54 -16.56 -28.53
N ASP A 8 -28.36 -17.15 -28.77
CA ASP A 8 -27.52 -17.65 -27.66
C ASP A 8 -26.10 -17.05 -27.64
N ASN A 9 -25.90 -15.84 -28.18
CA ASN A 9 -24.61 -15.16 -28.19
C ASN A 9 -24.44 -14.01 -27.17
N GLU A 10 -25.27 -13.96 -26.12
CA GLU A 10 -25.20 -12.87 -25.12
C GLU A 10 -24.94 -13.31 -23.67
N HIS A 11 -24.76 -14.61 -23.40
CA HIS A 11 -24.67 -15.10 -22.02
C HIS A 11 -23.29 -15.48 -21.49
N VAL A 12 -22.22 -15.34 -22.27
CA VAL A 12 -20.86 -15.64 -21.81
C VAL A 12 -19.97 -14.42 -21.95
N THR A 13 -19.42 -13.99 -20.82
CA THR A 13 -18.52 -12.83 -20.64
C THR A 13 -19.20 -11.49 -20.35
N ALA A 14 -20.16 -11.48 -19.42
CA ALA A 14 -20.26 -10.34 -18.50
C ALA A 14 -18.95 -10.27 -17.69
N HIS A 15 -17.97 -9.54 -18.23
CA HIS A 15 -16.75 -9.18 -17.52
C HIS A 15 -17.19 -8.48 -16.24
N LEU A 16 -17.03 -9.16 -15.11
CA LEU A 16 -17.28 -8.64 -13.78
C LEU A 16 -16.31 -7.48 -13.58
N ALA A 17 -16.71 -6.30 -14.04
CA ALA A 17 -16.12 -5.04 -13.64
C ALA A 17 -16.32 -4.97 -12.13
N MET A 18 -15.35 -5.46 -11.38
CA MET A 18 -15.11 -5.03 -10.01
C MET A 18 -14.87 -3.53 -10.12
N LYS A 19 -15.96 -2.78 -10.08
CA LYS A 19 -15.97 -1.35 -9.88
C LYS A 19 -15.39 -1.18 -8.49
N THR A 20 -14.06 -1.09 -8.41
CA THR A 20 -13.36 -0.63 -7.21
C THR A 20 -14.11 0.63 -6.81
N PRO A 21 -14.80 0.66 -5.66
CA PRO A 21 -15.39 1.90 -5.23
C PRO A 21 -14.21 2.87 -5.15
N SER A 22 -14.26 3.96 -5.92
CA SER A 22 -13.38 5.09 -5.68
C SER A 22 -13.83 5.64 -4.33
N VAL A 23 -13.34 5.04 -3.25
CA VAL A 23 -13.63 5.50 -1.91
C VAL A 23 -12.91 6.83 -1.82
N VAL A 24 -13.64 7.93 -1.95
CA VAL A 24 -13.06 9.25 -1.68
C VAL A 24 -12.76 9.24 -0.17
N PRO A 25 -11.49 9.27 0.27
CA PRO A 25 -11.16 9.08 1.69
C PRO A 25 -11.88 10.07 2.61
N GLN A 26 -12.23 11.23 2.07
CA GLN A 26 -12.95 12.30 2.73
C GLN A 26 -14.39 11.94 3.15
N GLN A 27 -15.07 11.01 2.47
CA GLN A 27 -16.44 10.61 2.80
C GLN A 27 -16.48 9.70 4.04
N GLU A 28 -15.51 8.81 4.21
CA GLU A 28 -15.44 7.91 5.37
C GLU A 28 -15.07 8.65 6.67
N MET A 29 -14.30 9.74 6.56
CA MET A 29 -13.94 10.56 7.72
C MET A 29 -15.14 11.28 8.35
N LYS A 30 -16.27 11.41 7.63
CA LYS A 30 -17.51 12.05 8.13
C LYS A 30 -18.33 11.16 9.06
N ARG A 31 -18.05 9.86 9.13
CA ARG A 31 -18.83 8.95 9.99
C ARG A 31 -18.59 9.31 11.47
N PRO A 32 -19.62 9.20 12.33
CA PRO A 32 -19.45 9.44 13.76
C PRO A 32 -18.31 8.59 14.34
N GLY A 33 -17.40 9.23 15.06
CA GLY A 33 -16.25 8.56 15.68
C GLY A 33 -15.02 8.40 14.78
N SER A 34 -15.10 8.58 13.45
CA SER A 34 -13.95 8.41 12.55
C SER A 34 -12.78 9.32 12.91
N ILE A 35 -13.05 10.60 13.21
CA ILE A 35 -12.01 11.56 13.62
C ILE A 35 -11.37 11.18 14.96
N CYS A 36 -12.17 10.74 15.93
CA CYS A 36 -11.61 10.31 17.22
C CYS A 36 -10.76 9.05 17.07
N SER A 37 -11.19 8.11 16.24
CA SER A 37 -10.45 6.89 15.93
C SER A 37 -9.14 7.21 15.21
N SER A 38 -9.15 8.05 14.17
CA SER A 38 -7.91 8.43 13.47
C SER A 38 -6.96 9.19 14.39
N ALA A 39 -7.47 10.15 15.17
CA ALA A 39 -6.68 10.91 16.15
C ALA A 39 -6.09 10.03 17.28
N SER A 40 -6.68 8.86 17.58
CA SER A 40 -6.20 7.97 18.64
C SER A 40 -4.78 7.44 18.38
N HIS A 41 -4.39 7.26 17.11
CA HIS A 41 -3.02 6.86 16.74
C HIS A 41 -1.99 7.90 17.19
N TYR A 42 -2.32 9.18 17.09
CA TYR A 42 -1.46 10.26 17.58
C TYR A 42 -1.41 10.31 19.10
N ARG A 43 -2.50 9.93 19.78
CA ARG A 43 -2.55 9.87 21.25
C ARG A 43 -1.65 8.76 21.80
N SER A 44 -1.60 7.61 21.13
CA SER A 44 -0.81 6.45 21.57
C SER A 44 0.62 6.43 21.05
N VAL A 45 1.07 7.45 20.30
CA VAL A 45 2.38 7.44 19.63
C VAL A 45 3.55 7.22 20.59
N TYR A 46 3.52 7.82 21.78
CA TYR A 46 4.62 7.68 22.75
C TYR A 46 4.69 6.27 23.34
N GLU A 47 3.54 5.69 23.68
CA GLU A 47 3.45 4.29 24.12
C GLU A 47 3.92 3.33 23.01
N ALA A 48 3.54 3.61 21.76
CA ALA A 48 3.97 2.80 20.61
C ALA A 48 5.49 2.88 20.38
N VAL A 49 6.10 4.06 20.53
CA VAL A 49 7.54 4.25 20.34
C VAL A 49 8.36 3.42 21.34
N ASP A 50 7.96 3.37 22.61
CA ASP A 50 8.68 2.57 23.61
C ASP A 50 8.59 1.07 23.28
N ARG A 51 7.42 0.59 22.84
CA ARG A 51 7.22 -0.79 22.38
C ARG A 51 8.02 -1.12 21.12
N ILE A 52 8.11 -0.18 20.18
CA ILE A 52 8.92 -0.34 18.95
C ILE A 52 10.40 -0.45 19.32
N ARG A 53 10.90 0.36 20.27
CA ARG A 53 12.28 0.27 20.76
C ARG A 53 12.57 -1.11 21.36
N GLU A 54 11.70 -1.58 22.25
CA GLU A 54 11.80 -2.93 22.83
C GLU A 54 11.88 -4.00 21.74
N LEU A 55 11.04 -3.92 20.70
CA LEU A 55 11.06 -4.88 19.59
C LEU A 55 12.36 -4.83 18.78
N ILE A 56 12.86 -3.63 18.46
CA ILE A 56 14.13 -3.47 17.74
C ILE A 56 15.29 -4.07 18.56
N ASP A 57 15.28 -3.91 19.88
CA ASP A 57 16.29 -4.49 20.78
C ASP A 57 16.25 -6.02 20.79
N THR A 58 15.10 -6.65 20.50
CA THR A 58 15.01 -8.11 20.34
C THR A 58 15.64 -8.61 19.03
N GLY A 59 15.85 -7.72 18.06
CA GLY A 59 16.45 -8.03 16.77
C GLY A 59 15.72 -7.35 15.61
N LYS A 60 16.48 -6.97 14.58
CA LYS A 60 15.93 -6.40 13.34
C LYS A 60 15.21 -7.44 12.49
N LEU A 61 14.32 -6.99 11.62
CA LEU A 61 13.66 -7.83 10.62
C LEU A 61 14.69 -8.47 9.69
N THR A 62 14.72 -9.81 9.63
CA THR A 62 15.61 -10.59 8.77
C THR A 62 14.95 -11.05 7.47
N ILE A 63 13.62 -10.94 7.39
CA ILE A 63 12.85 -11.18 6.16
C ILE A 63 13.20 -10.13 5.09
N PRO A 64 13.05 -10.44 3.79
CA PRO A 64 13.22 -9.46 2.72
C PRO A 64 12.32 -8.23 2.91
N VAL A 65 12.91 -7.04 2.86
CA VAL A 65 12.19 -5.76 2.97
C VAL A 65 12.40 -4.92 1.71
N LEU A 66 11.29 -4.49 1.12
CA LEU A 66 11.25 -3.47 0.08
C LEU A 66 10.93 -2.11 0.72
N SER A 67 11.81 -1.14 0.53
CA SER A 67 11.60 0.24 1.02
C SER A 67 11.19 1.15 -0.13
N ILE A 68 9.98 1.73 -0.08
CA ILE A 68 9.48 2.67 -1.10
C ILE A 68 9.20 4.03 -0.44
N SER A 69 9.57 5.12 -1.10
CA SER A 69 9.16 6.49 -0.74
C SER A 69 8.94 7.32 -2.00
N GLY A 70 8.06 8.32 -1.93
CA GLY A 70 8.05 9.40 -2.91
C GLY A 70 9.20 10.39 -2.69
N GLU A 71 9.71 10.95 -3.78
CA GLU A 71 10.77 11.96 -3.82
C GLU A 71 10.46 13.21 -2.97
N ALA A 72 9.22 13.70 -3.01
CA ALA A 72 8.78 14.89 -2.28
C ALA A 72 8.28 14.60 -0.85
N SER A 73 8.39 13.34 -0.38
CA SER A 73 8.05 12.90 0.98
C SER A 73 9.33 12.65 1.79
N PHE A 74 9.64 11.40 2.13
CA PHE A 74 10.89 11.03 2.79
C PHE A 74 12.08 10.97 1.82
N GLY A 75 11.83 10.79 0.53
CA GLY A 75 12.87 10.63 -0.49
C GLY A 75 13.96 9.63 -0.07
N GLU A 76 15.21 10.03 -0.21
CA GLU A 76 16.39 9.24 0.17
C GLU A 76 16.50 8.97 1.69
N ALA A 77 15.85 9.78 2.53
CA ALA A 77 15.88 9.57 3.99
C ALA A 77 15.08 8.33 4.43
N GLN A 78 14.29 7.74 3.53
CA GLN A 78 13.54 6.51 3.84
C GLN A 78 14.46 5.33 4.15
N LYS A 79 15.58 5.19 3.42
CA LYS A 79 16.50 4.06 3.63
C LYS A 79 17.10 4.03 5.05
N PRO A 80 17.78 5.08 5.54
CA PRO A 80 18.32 5.06 6.89
C PRO A 80 17.23 4.93 7.96
N PHE A 81 16.00 5.40 7.68
CA PHE A 81 14.86 5.17 8.55
C PHE A 81 14.49 3.68 8.64
N VAL A 82 14.39 2.98 7.51
CA VAL A 82 14.06 1.54 7.47
C VAL A 82 15.21 0.68 8.03
N GLU A 83 16.46 1.08 7.81
CA GLU A 83 17.65 0.43 8.37
C GLU A 83 17.65 0.43 9.91
N ALA A 84 16.90 1.32 10.56
CA ALA A 84 16.78 1.33 12.02
C ALA A 84 16.13 0.04 12.56
N PHE A 85 15.22 -0.58 11.82
CA PHE A 85 14.45 -1.75 12.28
C PHE A 85 14.51 -2.96 11.34
N ALA A 86 15.03 -2.83 10.11
CA ALA A 86 15.21 -3.93 9.17
C ALA A 86 16.70 -4.20 8.89
N GLY A 87 17.09 -5.48 8.90
CA GLY A 87 18.44 -5.94 8.60
C GLY A 87 18.61 -6.47 7.18
N ASN A 88 17.52 -6.75 6.46
CA ASN A 88 17.54 -7.32 5.12
C ASN A 88 16.69 -6.48 4.14
N ILE A 89 17.19 -5.29 3.81
CA ILE A 89 16.57 -4.44 2.78
C ILE A 89 17.09 -4.89 1.41
N VAL A 90 16.23 -5.53 0.63
CA VAL A 90 16.62 -6.08 -0.68
C VAL A 90 16.61 -5.03 -1.79
N LYS A 91 15.78 -3.99 -1.64
CA LYS A 91 15.68 -2.88 -2.58
C LYS A 91 15.14 -1.63 -1.90
N GLN A 92 15.67 -0.49 -2.33
CA GLN A 92 15.15 0.84 -2.03
C GLN A 92 14.65 1.46 -3.33
N VAL A 93 13.48 2.09 -3.29
CA VAL A 93 12.88 2.82 -4.40
C VAL A 93 12.50 4.21 -3.91
N VAL A 94 13.01 5.23 -4.60
CA VAL A 94 12.51 6.60 -4.50
C VAL A 94 11.76 6.92 -5.78
N VAL A 95 10.45 7.11 -5.67
CA VAL A 95 9.57 7.33 -6.82
C VAL A 95 9.61 8.81 -7.19
N PRO A 96 10.09 9.17 -8.40
CA PRO A 96 10.20 10.56 -8.83
C PRO A 96 8.83 11.19 -9.02
N ASN A 97 8.74 12.52 -8.85
CA ASN A 97 7.49 13.27 -9.00
C ASN A 97 6.33 12.69 -8.17
N SER A 98 6.63 12.22 -6.95
CA SER A 98 5.66 11.66 -6.03
C SER A 98 5.93 12.13 -4.59
N GLY A 99 4.88 12.44 -3.86
CA GLY A 99 4.86 12.82 -2.46
C GLY A 99 4.54 11.63 -1.55
N HIS A 100 3.65 11.87 -0.59
CA HIS A 100 3.33 10.88 0.45
C HIS A 100 2.41 9.77 -0.06
N PHE A 101 1.55 10.09 -1.04
CA PHE A 101 0.49 9.22 -1.52
C PHE A 101 0.89 8.52 -2.83
N VAL A 102 1.98 7.73 -2.77
CA VAL A 102 2.59 7.09 -3.95
C VAL A 102 1.58 6.24 -4.73
N ALA A 103 0.62 5.60 -4.05
CA ALA A 103 -0.40 4.78 -4.69
C ALA A 103 -1.38 5.61 -5.54
N GLU A 104 -1.69 6.83 -5.12
CA GLU A 104 -2.54 7.75 -5.87
C GLU A 104 -1.77 8.57 -6.91
N GLU A 105 -0.51 8.89 -6.63
CA GLU A 105 0.31 9.80 -7.45
C GLU A 105 1.08 9.10 -8.57
N GLN A 106 1.57 7.88 -8.33
CA GLN A 106 2.36 7.08 -9.28
C GLN A 106 1.97 5.58 -9.19
N PRO A 107 0.71 5.21 -9.47
CA PRO A 107 0.20 3.86 -9.28
C PRO A 107 0.94 2.80 -10.10
N GLU A 108 1.34 3.11 -11.33
CA GLU A 108 2.04 2.17 -12.21
C GLU A 108 3.45 1.85 -11.68
N ALA A 109 4.16 2.87 -11.21
CA ALA A 109 5.50 2.69 -10.63
C ALA A 109 5.43 1.83 -9.36
N LEU A 110 4.44 2.09 -8.49
CA LEU A 110 4.22 1.29 -7.28
C LEU A 110 3.88 -0.16 -7.62
N ALA A 111 2.95 -0.37 -8.57
CA ALA A 111 2.51 -1.71 -8.96
C ALA A 111 3.65 -2.54 -9.57
N PHE A 112 4.50 -1.93 -10.39
CA PHE A 112 5.68 -2.58 -10.96
C PHE A 112 6.63 -3.07 -9.87
N GLU A 113 6.96 -2.20 -8.93
CA GLU A 113 7.92 -2.50 -7.84
C GLU A 113 7.41 -3.58 -6.89
N LEU A 114 6.12 -3.52 -6.52
CA LEU A 114 5.49 -4.56 -5.71
C LEU A 114 5.49 -5.91 -6.44
N ARG A 115 5.15 -5.93 -7.73
CA ARG A 115 5.12 -7.17 -8.51
C ARG A 115 6.51 -7.79 -8.62
N ALA A 116 7.52 -7.00 -8.97
CA ALA A 116 8.90 -7.47 -9.06
C ALA A 116 9.36 -8.09 -7.73
N PHE A 117 9.09 -7.42 -6.60
CA PHE A 117 9.47 -7.92 -5.28
C PHE A 117 8.82 -9.26 -4.91
N PHE A 118 7.52 -9.44 -5.20
CA PHE A 118 6.82 -10.69 -4.90
C PHE A 118 7.13 -11.82 -5.89
N ASP A 119 7.46 -11.50 -7.14
CA ASP A 119 7.86 -12.50 -8.13
C ASP A 119 9.28 -13.05 -7.83
N ASP A 120 10.20 -12.22 -7.33
CA ASP A 120 11.54 -12.63 -6.90
C ASP A 120 11.55 -13.42 -5.56
N SER A 121 10.46 -13.35 -4.79
CA SER A 121 10.33 -14.01 -3.48
C SER A 121 9.70 -15.41 -3.55
N ARG A 122 9.44 -15.93 -4.75
CA ARG A 122 8.99 -17.32 -5.00
C ARG A 122 10.16 -18.26 -5.23
#